data_AF-A0A944XHY9-F1
#
_entry.id   AF-A0A944XHY9-F1
#
_cell.length_a   1.000
_cell.length_b   1.000
_cell.length_c   1.000
_cell.angle_alpha   90.00
_cell.angle_beta   90.00
_cell.angle_gamma   90.00
#
_symmetry.space_group_name_H-M   'P 1'
#
loop_
_entity.id
_entity.type
_entity.pdbx_description
1 polymer ?
#
loop_
_entity_poly.entity_id
_entity_poly.type
_entity_poly.pdbx_seq_one_letter_code
_entity_poly.pdbx_strand_id
1 'polypeptide(L)'
;MKGNHYTWRTVQDSKVRSSHADREGKVFSWTDPPDGGHPGEAYNCRCWAENLEAEKTDCEEVRLAMAKAWTKHDDLQYPILDAREDISAYEKILKNLKIEQVAIWARIGGEVIPDGVTPQPSLGPILGAELT
;
A
#
# COMPACT_ATOMS: atom_id res chain seq x y z
N MET A 1 1.33 -0.40 17.49
CA MET A 1 2.31 0.68 17.78
C MET A 1 2.90 0.38 19.15
N LYS A 2 4.23 0.39 19.33
CA LYS A 2 4.82 0.23 20.67
C LYS A 2 4.62 1.55 21.43
N GLY A 3 4.20 1.48 22.69
CA GLY A 3 4.12 2.67 23.54
C GLY A 3 5.52 3.25 23.75
N ASN A 4 5.64 4.58 23.69
CA ASN A 4 6.91 5.28 23.94
C ASN A 4 7.24 5.45 25.43
N HIS A 5 6.40 4.92 26.32
CA HIS A 5 6.54 5.05 27.77
C HIS A 5 6.39 3.67 28.44
N TYR A 6 6.95 3.56 29.63
CA TYR A 6 6.89 2.36 30.45
C TYR A 6 6.82 2.72 31.93
N THR A 7 6.29 1.81 32.74
CA THR A 7 6.34 1.89 34.21
C THR A 7 7.61 1.20 34.71
N TRP A 8 8.38 1.87 35.55
CA TRP A 8 9.57 1.29 36.16
C TRP A 8 9.19 0.34 37.29
N ARG A 9 9.68 -0.89 37.22
CA ARG A 9 9.44 -1.92 38.24
C ARG A 9 10.75 -2.45 38.79
N THR A 10 10.74 -2.76 40.08
CA THR A 10 11.87 -3.27 40.83
C THR A 10 11.49 -4.61 41.47
N VAL A 11 12.50 -5.37 41.86
CA VAL A 11 12.33 -6.61 42.65
C VAL A 11 11.95 -6.35 44.11
N GLN A 12 11.86 -5.08 44.52
CA GLN A 12 11.42 -4.63 45.86
C GLN A 12 12.12 -5.33 47.04
N ASP A 13 13.38 -5.73 46.85
CA ASP A 13 14.21 -6.31 47.91
C ASP A 13 15.25 -5.31 48.43
N SER A 14 15.91 -5.66 49.53
CA SER A 14 16.91 -4.81 50.18
C SER A 14 18.18 -4.57 49.35
N LYS A 15 18.36 -5.26 48.23
CA LYS A 15 19.51 -5.08 47.33
C LYS A 15 19.20 -4.09 46.20
N VAL A 16 17.96 -3.60 46.09
CA VAL A 16 17.62 -2.52 45.16
C VAL A 16 18.27 -1.23 45.63
N ARG A 17 18.97 -0.53 44.72
CA ARG A 17 19.58 0.78 45.02
C ARG A 17 18.47 1.79 45.34
N SER A 18 18.70 2.68 46.30
CA SER A 18 17.71 3.69 46.72
C SER A 18 17.12 4.46 45.54
N SER A 19 17.98 4.94 44.62
CA SER A 19 17.55 5.67 43.42
C SER A 19 16.64 4.87 42.49
N HIS A 20 16.71 3.54 42.49
CA HIS A 20 15.82 2.67 41.70
C HIS A 20 14.51 2.40 42.45
N ALA A 21 14.57 2.23 43.77
CA ALA A 21 13.38 2.09 44.61
C ALA A 21 12.48 3.34 44.51
N ASP A 22 13.09 4.53 44.45
CA ASP A 22 12.38 5.80 44.24
C ASP A 22 11.66 5.89 42.88
N ARG A 23 11.97 5.00 41.93
CA ARG A 23 11.35 4.95 40.60
C ARG A 23 10.20 3.95 40.50
N GLU A 24 10.03 3.09 41.50
CA GLU A 24 8.98 2.06 41.51
C GLU A 24 7.60 2.65 41.19
N GLY A 25 6.94 2.11 40.17
CA GLY A 25 5.61 2.52 39.74
C GLY A 25 5.55 3.86 38.98
N LYS A 26 6.68 4.55 38.77
CA LYS A 26 6.71 5.80 37.98
C LYS A 26 6.84 5.50 36.49
N VAL A 27 6.26 6.38 35.68
CA VAL A 27 6.29 6.29 34.21
C VAL A 27 7.48 7.08 33.66
N PHE A 28 8.22 6.48 32.74
CA PHE A 28 9.36 7.08 32.05
C PHE A 28 9.20 6.93 30.53
N SER A 29 9.80 7.85 29.78
CA SER A 29 9.88 7.75 28.32
C SER A 29 11.09 6.91 27.91
N TRP A 30 10.96 6.15 26.82
CA TRP A 30 12.10 5.50 26.17
C TRP A 30 13.09 6.49 25.55
N THR A 31 12.69 7.74 25.28
CA THR A 31 13.55 8.76 24.66
C THR A 31 14.22 9.70 25.65
N ASP A 32 13.80 9.69 26.92
CA ASP A 32 14.29 10.56 27.98
C ASP A 32 14.49 9.74 29.26
N PRO A 33 15.57 8.94 29.33
CA PRO A 33 15.83 8.08 30.47
C PRO A 33 16.17 8.91 31.73
N PRO A 34 15.79 8.42 32.92
CA PRO A 34 16.29 9.00 34.16
C PRO A 34 17.80 8.75 34.32
N ASP A 35 18.43 9.49 35.23
CA ASP A 35 19.86 9.37 35.51
C ASP A 35 20.25 7.91 35.84
N GLY A 36 21.38 7.42 35.32
CA GLY A 36 21.76 6.01 35.42
C GLY A 36 21.03 5.04 34.47
N GLY A 37 20.23 5.55 33.54
CA GLY A 37 19.70 4.80 32.40
C GLY A 37 18.35 4.11 32.64
N HIS A 38 17.98 3.25 31.69
CA HIS A 38 16.77 2.46 31.71
C HIS A 38 16.87 1.29 32.72
N PRO A 39 15.72 0.74 33.18
CA PRO A 39 15.74 -0.39 34.09
C PRO A 39 16.46 -1.59 33.43
N GLY A 40 17.42 -2.17 34.15
CA GLY A 40 18.23 -3.30 33.69
C GLY A 40 19.60 -2.94 33.11
N GLU A 41 19.89 -1.68 32.79
CA GLU A 41 21.16 -1.29 32.13
C GLU A 41 22.36 -1.23 33.09
N ALA A 42 22.14 -0.81 34.34
CA ALA A 42 23.19 -0.74 35.33
C ALA A 42 23.67 -2.14 35.76
N TYR A 43 24.94 -2.26 36.18
CA TYR A 43 25.51 -3.53 36.62
C TYR A 43 24.67 -4.17 37.75
N ASN A 44 24.40 -5.47 37.61
CA ASN A 44 23.55 -6.26 38.52
C ASN A 44 22.16 -5.65 38.78
N CYS A 45 21.66 -4.78 37.90
CA CYS A 45 20.31 -4.25 37.98
C CYS A 45 19.29 -5.35 37.65
N ARG A 46 18.26 -5.47 38.48
CA ARG A 46 17.14 -6.41 38.32
C ARG A 46 15.80 -5.70 38.11
N CYS A 47 15.85 -4.40 37.83
CA CYS A 47 14.65 -3.62 37.50
C CYS A 47 14.24 -3.93 36.06
N TRP A 48 12.95 -3.80 35.75
CA TRP A 48 12.43 -3.97 34.38
C TRP A 48 11.43 -2.87 34.02
N ALA A 49 11.24 -2.68 32.72
CA ALA A 49 10.21 -1.81 32.17
C ALA A 49 8.93 -2.63 31.98
N GLU A 50 7.87 -2.31 32.73
CA GLU A 50 6.53 -2.82 32.49
C GLU A 50 5.87 -1.94 31.43
N ASN A 51 5.40 -2.55 30.35
CA ASN A 51 4.72 -1.81 29.29
C ASN A 51 3.46 -1.19 29.89
N LEU A 52 3.24 0.10 29.64
CA LEU A 52 1.90 0.64 29.82
C LEU A 52 1.00 -0.19 28.92
N GLU A 53 -0.07 -0.76 29.46
CA GLU A 53 -1.05 -1.48 28.64
C GLU A 53 -1.55 -0.47 27.60
N ALA A 54 -0.93 -0.48 26.42
CA ALA A 54 -1.48 0.16 25.25
C ALA A 54 -2.88 -0.40 25.17
N GLU A 55 -3.88 0.48 25.27
CA GLU A 55 -5.30 0.14 25.31
C GLU A 55 -5.50 -1.12 24.48
N LYS A 56 -5.80 -2.23 25.17
CA LYS A 56 -5.92 -3.55 24.54
C LYS A 56 -7.00 -3.41 23.49
N THR A 57 -6.61 -3.12 22.25
CA THR A 57 -7.47 -3.35 21.11
C THR A 57 -7.68 -4.84 21.15
N ASP A 58 -8.94 -5.26 21.32
CA ASP A 58 -9.26 -6.66 21.47
C ASP A 58 -8.62 -7.41 20.29
N CYS A 59 -7.71 -8.32 20.59
CA CYS A 59 -7.01 -9.09 19.56
C CYS A 59 -8.01 -9.79 18.63
N GLU A 60 -9.22 -10.08 19.14
CA GLU A 60 -10.31 -10.63 18.35
C GLU A 60 -10.89 -9.63 17.34
N GLU A 61 -11.04 -8.36 17.72
CA GLU A 61 -11.49 -7.30 16.80
C GLU A 61 -10.49 -7.11 15.65
N VAL A 62 -9.20 -7.03 15.97
CA VAL A 62 -8.14 -6.91 14.97
C VAL A 62 -8.12 -8.13 14.06
N ARG A 63 -8.20 -9.34 14.63
CA ARG A 63 -8.25 -10.59 13.88
C ARG A 63 -9.45 -10.65 12.95
N LEU A 64 -10.64 -10.26 13.43
CA LEU A 64 -11.87 -10.26 12.65
C LEU A 64 -11.82 -9.22 11.53
N ALA A 65 -11.31 -8.02 11.80
CA ALA A 65 -11.10 -6.99 10.79
C ALA A 65 -10.14 -7.47 9.69
N MET A 66 -9.04 -8.12 10.07
CA MET A 66 -8.11 -8.74 9.12
C MET A 66 -8.82 -9.81 8.29
N ALA A 67 -9.54 -10.76 8.90
CA ALA A 67 -10.25 -11.80 8.19
C ALA A 67 -11.23 -11.24 7.15
N LYS A 68 -12.02 -10.22 7.52
CA LYS A 68 -12.94 -9.53 6.60
C LYS A 68 -12.22 -8.86 5.44
N ALA A 69 -11.08 -8.21 5.70
CA ALA A 69 -10.28 -7.57 4.67
C ALA A 69 -9.70 -8.59 3.68
N TRP A 70 -9.24 -9.75 4.18
CA TRP A 70 -8.75 -10.86 3.36
C TRP A 70 -9.86 -11.44 2.47
N THR A 71 -11.05 -11.68 3.01
CA THR A 71 -12.18 -12.15 2.19
C THR A 71 -12.51 -11.17 1.07
N LYS A 72 -12.59 -9.88 1.38
CA LYS A 72 -12.87 -8.84 0.36
C LYS A 72 -11.76 -8.76 -0.69
N HIS A 73 -10.50 -8.95 -0.30
CA HIS A 73 -9.38 -9.01 -1.23
C HIS A 73 -9.53 -10.18 -2.21
N ASP A 74 -9.80 -11.37 -1.69
CA ASP A 74 -9.94 -12.57 -2.51
C ASP A 74 -11.17 -12.49 -3.44
N ASP A 75 -12.26 -11.88 -2.99
CA ASP A 75 -13.44 -11.64 -3.82
C ASP A 75 -13.13 -10.73 -5.04
N LEU A 76 -12.09 -9.90 -4.98
CA LEU A 76 -11.65 -9.06 -6.10
C LEU A 76 -10.79 -9.82 -7.11
N GLN A 77 -10.26 -11.00 -6.77
CA GLN A 77 -9.39 -11.75 -7.67
C GLN A 77 -10.13 -12.17 -8.94
N TYR A 78 -11.37 -12.66 -8.83
CA TYR A 78 -12.15 -13.09 -9.99
C TYR A 78 -12.49 -11.92 -10.93
N PRO A 79 -13.04 -10.78 -10.46
CA PRO A 79 -13.25 -9.61 -11.31
C PRO A 79 -11.98 -9.11 -12.03
N ILE A 80 -10.82 -9.15 -11.36
CA ILE A 80 -9.54 -8.74 -11.97
C ILE A 80 -9.15 -9.71 -13.10
N LEU A 81 -9.31 -11.01 -12.89
CA LEU A 81 -9.00 -12.02 -13.91
C LEU A 81 -9.92 -11.91 -15.12
N ASP A 82 -11.21 -11.74 -14.90
CA ASP A 82 -12.23 -11.58 -15.94
C ASP A 82 -11.96 -10.32 -16.77
N ALA A 83 -11.74 -9.17 -16.12
CA ALA A 83 -11.38 -7.92 -16.80
C ALA A 83 -10.10 -8.06 -17.64
N ARG A 84 -9.13 -8.87 -17.19
CA ARG A 84 -7.90 -9.14 -17.93
C ARG A 84 -8.16 -9.97 -19.19
N GLU A 85 -9.05 -10.94 -19.12
CA GLU A 85 -9.45 -11.74 -20.28
C GLU A 85 -10.17 -10.88 -21.32
N ASP A 86 -11.09 -10.02 -20.87
CA ASP A 86 -11.78 -9.04 -21.71
C ASP A 86 -10.81 -8.10 -22.42
N ILE A 87 -9.87 -7.50 -21.68
CA ILE A 87 -8.81 -6.64 -22.25
C ILE A 87 -8.05 -7.40 -23.35
N SER A 88 -7.65 -8.65 -23.09
CA SER A 88 -6.94 -9.46 -24.09
C SER A 88 -7.77 -9.73 -25.34
N ALA A 89 -9.09 -9.93 -25.19
CA ALA A 89 -9.99 -10.11 -26.32
C ALA A 89 -10.09 -8.83 -27.16
N TYR A 90 -10.26 -7.67 -26.52
CA TYR A 90 -10.34 -6.39 -27.21
C TYR A 90 -9.04 -6.01 -27.91
N GLU A 91 -7.88 -6.28 -27.31
CA GLU A 91 -6.57 -6.04 -27.95
C GLU A 91 -6.43 -6.81 -29.27
N LYS A 92 -6.90 -8.07 -29.32
CA LYS A 92 -6.89 -8.87 -30.56
C LYS A 92 -7.79 -8.27 -31.63
N ILE A 93 -9.00 -7.84 -31.24
CA ILE A 93 -9.95 -7.18 -32.14
C ILE A 93 -9.34 -5.88 -32.69
N LEU A 94 -8.78 -5.03 -31.82
CA LEU A 94 -8.16 -3.77 -32.21
C LEU A 94 -6.99 -3.98 -33.17
N LYS A 95 -6.17 -5.02 -32.97
CA LYS A 95 -5.07 -5.37 -33.88
C LYS A 95 -5.60 -5.71 -35.27
N ASN A 96 -6.65 -6.52 -35.37
CA ASN A 96 -7.26 -6.88 -36.65
C ASN A 96 -7.90 -5.66 -37.33
N LEU A 97 -8.64 -4.83 -36.59
CA LEU A 97 -9.24 -3.62 -37.13
C LEU A 97 -8.21 -2.62 -37.66
N LYS A 98 -7.05 -2.50 -37.00
CA LYS A 98 -5.93 -1.68 -37.49
C LYS A 98 -5.38 -2.21 -38.81
N ILE A 99 -5.26 -3.53 -38.96
CA ILE A 99 -4.83 -4.16 -40.21
C ILE A 99 -5.84 -3.85 -41.32
N GLU A 100 -7.13 -4.04 -41.06
CA GLU A 100 -8.20 -3.75 -42.02
C GLU A 100 -8.22 -2.26 -42.42
N GLN A 101 -8.06 -1.36 -41.45
CA GLN A 101 -7.99 0.08 -41.71
C GLN A 101 -6.85 0.44 -42.67
N VAL A 102 -5.67 -0.15 -42.47
CA VAL A 102 -4.51 0.04 -43.35
C VAL A 102 -4.78 -0.52 -44.75
N ALA A 103 -5.39 -1.71 -44.84
CA ALA A 103 -5.73 -2.34 -46.12
C ALA A 103 -6.74 -1.49 -46.92
N ILE A 104 -7.75 -0.93 -46.24
CA ILE A 104 -8.73 -0.03 -46.85
C ILE A 104 -8.05 1.25 -47.36
N TRP A 105 -7.17 1.85 -46.55
CA TRP A 105 -6.43 3.06 -46.91
C TRP A 105 -5.55 2.87 -48.16
N ALA A 106 -4.84 1.74 -48.23
CA ALA A 106 -4.03 1.40 -49.40
C ALA A 106 -4.89 1.22 -50.67
N ARG A 107 -6.09 0.64 -50.56
CA ARG A 107 -7.00 0.41 -51.70
C ARG A 107 -7.50 1.71 -52.33
N ILE A 108 -7.63 2.77 -51.55
CA ILE A 108 -8.06 4.09 -52.05
C ILE A 108 -6.90 4.99 -52.50
N GLY A 109 -5.68 4.43 -52.62
CA GLY A 109 -4.51 5.17 -53.08
C GLY A 109 -3.82 6.01 -52.00
N GLY A 110 -4.10 5.76 -50.73
CA GLY A 110 -3.43 6.42 -49.62
C GLY A 110 -2.02 5.90 -49.37
N GLU A 111 -1.08 6.80 -49.08
CA GLU A 111 0.30 6.45 -48.71
C GLU A 111 0.34 5.85 -47.30
N VAL A 112 1.03 4.71 -47.14
CA VAL A 112 1.14 4.00 -45.86
C VAL A 112 2.46 4.38 -45.18
N ILE A 113 2.39 5.09 -44.05
CA ILE A 113 3.57 5.46 -43.25
C ILE A 113 3.88 4.32 -42.24
N PRO A 114 5.13 3.83 -42.16
CA PRO A 114 5.49 2.66 -41.35
C PRO A 114 5.29 2.81 -39.83
N ASP A 115 5.14 4.03 -39.31
CA ASP A 115 5.04 4.28 -37.86
C ASP A 115 3.60 4.31 -37.30
N GLY A 116 2.63 3.82 -38.07
CA GLY A 116 1.31 3.43 -37.53
C GLY A 116 0.34 4.57 -37.20
N VAL A 117 0.66 5.80 -37.58
CA VAL A 117 -0.32 6.90 -37.64
C VAL A 117 -0.77 7.01 -39.10
N THR A 118 -1.98 6.55 -39.40
CA THR A 118 -2.60 6.84 -40.69
C THR A 118 -2.74 8.36 -40.80
N PRO A 119 -2.25 9.01 -41.87
CA PRO A 119 -2.55 10.42 -42.09
C PRO A 119 -4.07 10.54 -42.20
N GLN A 120 -4.71 11.29 -41.30
CA GLN A 120 -6.08 11.70 -41.57
C GLN A 120 -6.04 12.50 -42.88
N PRO A 121 -6.85 12.17 -43.90
CA PRO A 121 -6.95 13.04 -45.06
C PRO A 121 -7.34 14.40 -44.52
N SER A 122 -6.51 15.43 -44.75
CA SER A 122 -6.94 16.80 -44.54
C SER A 122 -8.21 16.93 -45.36
N LEU A 123 -9.35 17.18 -44.70
CA LEU A 123 -10.58 17.52 -45.39
C LEU A 123 -10.34 18.85 -46.10
N GLY A 124 -9.73 18.79 -47.27
CA GLY A 124 -9.75 19.87 -48.23
C GLY A 124 -11.21 20.15 -48.57
N PRO A 125 -11.57 21.42 -48.83
CA PRO A 125 -12.96 21.77 -49.07
C PRO A 125 -13.48 20.91 -50.22
N ILE A 126 -14.59 20.20 -49.96
CA ILE A 126 -15.35 19.47 -50.98
C ILE A 126 -15.76 20.52 -52.00
N LEU A 127 -15.01 20.64 -53.10
CA LEU A 127 -15.37 21.53 -54.20
C LEU A 127 -16.64 20.94 -54.80
N GLY A 128 -17.72 21.73 -54.76
CA GLY A 128 -19.05 21.31 -55.13
C GLY A 128 -19.10 20.63 -56.50
N ALA A 129 -19.58 19.40 -56.52
CA ALA A 129 -20.21 18.85 -57.70
C ALA A 129 -21.61 19.47 -57.76
N GLU A 130 -21.75 20.55 -58.53
CA GLU A 130 -23.06 21.01 -59.00
C GLU A 130 -23.70 19.87 -59.80
N LEU A 131 -24.86 19.41 -59.32
CA LEU A 131 -25.78 18.62 -60.12
C LEU A 131 -26.55 19.60 -61.02
N THR A 132 -26.14 19.67 -62.28
CA THR A 132 -26.97 20.20 -63.38
C THR A 132 -27.45 19.04 -64.24
#